data_AF-A0A226X0M8-F1
#
_entry.id   AF-A0A226X0M8-F1
#
_cell.length_a   1.000
_cell.length_b   1.000
_cell.length_c   1.000
_cell.angle_alpha   90.00
_cell.angle_beta   90.00
_cell.angle_gamma   90.00
#
_symmetry.space_group_name_H-M   'P 1'
#
loop_
_entity.id
_entity.type
_entity.pdbx_description
1 polymer ?
#
loop_
_entity_poly.entity_id
_entity_poly.type
_entity_poly.pdbx_seq_one_letter_code
_entity_poly.pdbx_strand_id
1 'polypeptide(L)'
;MAGGLILAAIYPRFYTAANTWLTGDAAQAAAALFDFVKSNEADLRTHMPDGEDFRTWARNVSDWLYSTDHISVGYGLQYDGVDIEQLSPGTRGIVLLLLYLAIDADDDRPLIIDQPEENLDPQSIFQELVDRFREAKSRRQIIIVTHNANLVVNTDADQVIVATCGPHRPSQLPVISYESGGLENHRIRKHVCDILEGGERAFKERARRLRVVL
;
A
#
# COMPACT_ATOMS: atom_id res chain seq x y z
N MET A 1 -4.28 18.03 34.21
CA MET A 1 -5.55 17.93 34.98
C MET A 1 -6.60 18.97 34.55
N ALA A 2 -6.22 20.16 34.08
CA ALA A 2 -7.18 21.15 33.53
C ALA A 2 -7.85 20.71 32.20
N GLY A 3 -7.15 19.96 31.35
CA GLY A 3 -7.67 19.55 30.04
C GLY A 3 -8.85 18.58 30.08
N GLY A 4 -8.97 17.70 31.09
CA GLY A 4 -9.98 16.64 31.10
C GLY A 4 -11.43 17.12 31.30
N LEU A 5 -11.63 18.13 32.14
CA LEU A 5 -12.95 18.72 32.42
C LEU A 5 -13.41 19.65 31.30
N ILE A 6 -12.49 20.40 30.69
CA ILE A 6 -12.74 21.28 29.53
C ILE A 6 -13.05 20.43 28.28
N LEU A 7 -12.30 19.35 28.03
CA LEU A 7 -12.61 18.44 26.91
C LEU A 7 -14.00 17.80 27.05
N ALA A 8 -14.41 17.36 28.24
CA ALA A 8 -15.71 16.70 28.43
C ALA A 8 -16.92 17.63 28.18
N ALA A 9 -16.80 18.92 28.51
CA ALA A 9 -17.87 19.90 28.33
C ALA A 9 -18.04 20.36 26.86
N ILE A 10 -16.97 20.32 26.07
CA ILE A 10 -16.93 20.94 24.73
C ILE A 10 -16.73 19.89 23.61
N TYR A 11 -16.49 18.62 23.97
CA TYR A 11 -16.32 17.49 23.02
C TYR A 11 -17.36 17.46 21.90
N PRO A 12 -18.68 17.65 22.16
CA PRO A 12 -19.70 17.62 21.10
C PRO A 12 -19.62 18.81 20.14
N ARG A 13 -19.11 19.97 20.59
CA ARG A 13 -19.00 21.21 19.81
C ARG A 13 -17.64 21.40 19.13
N PHE A 14 -16.62 20.68 19.59
CA PHE A 14 -15.34 20.57 18.89
C PHE A 14 -15.53 19.90 17.52
N TYR A 15 -16.45 18.93 17.40
CA TYR A 15 -16.78 18.26 16.14
C TYR A 15 -17.37 19.19 15.07
N THR A 16 -18.10 20.25 15.45
CA THR A 16 -18.65 21.22 14.46
C THR A 16 -17.57 22.05 13.77
N ALA A 17 -16.41 22.26 14.40
CA ALA A 17 -15.23 22.86 13.76
C ALA A 17 -14.32 21.81 13.07
N ALA A 18 -14.49 20.52 13.39
CA ALA A 18 -13.60 19.45 12.95
C ALA A 18 -13.52 19.28 11.42
N ASN A 19 -14.59 19.57 10.67
CA ASN A 19 -14.54 19.46 9.21
C ASN A 19 -13.52 20.42 8.56
N THR A 20 -13.47 21.66 9.05
CA THR A 20 -12.50 22.66 8.56
C THR A 20 -11.08 22.30 8.99
N TRP A 21 -10.92 21.66 10.15
CA TRP A 21 -9.63 21.15 10.62
C TRP A 21 -9.14 19.91 9.86
N LEU A 22 -10.06 19.10 9.33
CA LEU A 22 -9.74 17.87 8.58
C LEU A 22 -9.46 18.13 7.09
N THR A 23 -10.10 19.14 6.50
CA THR A 23 -10.09 19.35 5.03
C THR A 23 -9.75 20.77 4.58
N GLY A 24 -9.67 21.72 5.51
CA GLY A 24 -9.42 23.12 5.19
C GLY A 24 -7.94 23.50 5.18
N ASP A 25 -7.66 24.70 4.71
CA ASP A 25 -6.32 25.31 4.77
C ASP A 25 -6.05 25.99 6.13
N ALA A 26 -4.82 26.47 6.31
CA ALA A 26 -4.38 27.09 7.56
C ALA A 26 -5.21 28.34 7.93
N ALA A 27 -5.68 29.12 6.95
CA ALA A 27 -6.47 30.33 7.21
C ALA A 27 -7.89 29.97 7.66
N GLN A 28 -8.47 28.95 7.03
CA GLN A 28 -9.78 28.41 7.38
C GLN A 28 -9.77 27.77 8.78
N ALA A 29 -8.73 27.01 9.11
CA ALA A 29 -8.55 26.44 10.44
C ALA A 29 -8.41 27.53 11.52
N ALA A 30 -7.63 28.58 11.25
CA ALA A 30 -7.47 29.72 12.17
C ALA A 30 -8.79 30.48 12.40
N ALA A 31 -9.57 30.72 11.34
CA ALA A 31 -10.89 31.35 11.45
C ALA A 31 -11.86 30.49 12.27
N ALA A 32 -11.89 29.17 12.01
CA ALA A 32 -12.73 28.23 12.75
C ALA A 32 -12.37 28.18 14.24
N LEU A 33 -11.07 28.22 14.57
CA LEU A 33 -10.60 28.27 15.96
C LEU A 33 -11.03 29.56 16.66
N PHE A 34 -10.89 30.70 15.98
CA PHE A 34 -11.32 31.98 16.52
C PHE A 34 -12.83 32.00 16.81
N ASP A 35 -13.65 31.53 15.86
CA ASP A 35 -15.10 31.45 16.03
C ASP A 35 -15.49 30.47 17.15
N PHE A 36 -14.76 29.37 17.30
CA PHE A 36 -14.94 28.42 18.39
C PHE A 36 -14.70 29.09 19.76
N VAL A 37 -13.59 29.80 19.94
CA VAL A 37 -13.28 30.51 21.19
C VAL A 37 -14.36 31.54 21.51
N LYS A 38 -14.71 32.36 20.51
CA LYS A 38 -15.71 33.42 20.66
C LYS A 38 -17.07 32.86 21.06
N SER A 39 -17.47 31.73 20.47
CA SER A 39 -18.78 31.12 20.72
C SER A 39 -18.86 30.37 22.06
N ASN A 40 -17.73 29.99 22.65
CA ASN A 40 -17.68 29.20 23.88
C ASN A 40 -17.01 29.94 25.05
N GLU A 41 -16.73 31.24 24.94
CA GLU A 41 -16.03 32.02 25.97
C GLU A 41 -16.73 31.98 27.34
N ALA A 42 -18.06 32.13 27.36
CA ALA A 42 -18.85 32.09 28.59
C ALA A 42 -18.84 30.69 29.25
N ASP A 43 -18.93 29.64 28.42
CA ASP A 43 -18.90 28.26 28.87
C ASP A 43 -17.52 27.88 29.45
N LEU A 44 -16.45 28.32 28.79
CA LEU A 44 -15.07 28.14 29.26
C LEU A 44 -14.87 28.78 30.65
N ARG A 45 -15.33 30.02 30.84
CA ARG A 45 -15.23 30.72 32.13
C ARG A 45 -15.99 30.05 33.26
N THR A 46 -17.12 29.40 32.96
CA THR A 46 -17.93 28.68 33.96
C THR A 46 -17.20 27.45 34.53
N HIS A 47 -16.22 26.93 33.81
CA HIS A 47 -15.41 25.77 34.21
C HIS A 47 -14.05 26.16 34.81
N MET A 48 -13.84 27.45 35.12
CA MET A 48 -12.66 27.89 35.86
C MET A 48 -12.70 27.31 37.29
N PRO A 49 -11.65 26.60 37.75
CA PRO A 49 -11.58 26.07 39.11
C PRO A 49 -11.67 27.17 40.18
N ASP A 50 -12.39 26.88 41.26
CA ASP A 50 -12.50 27.78 42.40
C ASP A 50 -11.12 28.05 43.03
N GLY A 51 -10.79 29.33 43.22
CA GLY A 51 -9.54 29.77 43.84
C GLY A 51 -8.33 29.87 42.89
N GLU A 52 -8.50 29.62 41.59
CA GLU A 52 -7.44 29.83 40.59
C GLU A 52 -7.37 31.30 40.14
N ASP A 53 -6.16 31.82 39.90
CA ASP A 53 -5.97 33.16 39.35
C ASP A 53 -6.40 33.20 37.87
N PHE A 54 -7.27 34.16 37.54
CA PHE A 54 -7.83 34.29 36.19
C PHE A 54 -6.77 34.43 35.10
N ARG A 55 -5.68 35.17 35.34
CA ARG A 55 -4.64 35.38 34.31
C ARG A 55 -3.86 34.11 34.05
N THR A 56 -3.58 33.35 35.11
CA THR A 56 -2.88 32.06 35.03
C THR A 56 -3.75 31.02 34.34
N TRP A 57 -5.02 30.92 34.73
CA TRP A 57 -6.00 30.05 34.08
C TRP A 57 -6.17 30.39 32.59
N ALA A 58 -6.39 31.67 32.25
CA ALA A 58 -6.59 32.10 30.87
C ALA A 58 -5.37 31.81 29.98
N ARG A 59 -4.16 31.96 30.53
CA ARG A 59 -2.92 31.57 29.84
C ARG A 59 -2.88 30.07 29.59
N ASN A 60 -3.13 29.25 30.60
CA ASN A 60 -3.11 27.79 30.47
C ASN A 60 -4.13 27.28 29.44
N VAL A 61 -5.33 27.87 29.42
CA VAL A 61 -6.36 27.56 28.42
C VAL A 61 -5.90 27.96 27.01
N SER A 62 -5.31 29.15 26.86
CA SER A 62 -4.74 29.61 25.58
C SER A 62 -3.62 28.67 25.12
N ASP A 63 -2.68 28.34 26.00
CA ASP A 63 -1.56 27.46 25.69
C ASP A 63 -2.05 26.07 25.26
N TRP A 64 -3.07 25.53 25.93
CA TRP A 64 -3.69 24.26 25.54
C TRP A 64 -4.39 24.34 24.18
N LEU A 65 -5.18 25.40 23.96
CA LEU A 65 -5.99 25.57 22.75
C LEU A 65 -5.13 25.75 21.49
N TYR A 66 -4.01 26.46 21.59
CA TYR A 66 -3.10 26.70 20.47
C TYR A 66 -1.91 25.72 20.45
N SER A 67 -1.87 24.75 21.36
CA SER A 67 -0.86 23.68 21.32
C SER A 67 -1.07 22.76 20.12
N THR A 68 0.00 22.19 19.59
CA THR A 68 -0.06 21.13 18.58
C THR A 68 -0.20 19.73 19.19
N ASP A 69 -0.17 19.60 20.51
CA ASP A 69 -0.17 18.29 21.21
C ASP A 69 -1.45 17.49 20.98
N HIS A 70 -2.55 18.15 20.62
CA HIS A 70 -3.82 17.52 20.30
C HIS A 70 -4.00 17.28 18.78
N ILE A 71 -2.99 17.59 17.96
CA ILE A 71 -2.99 17.34 16.52
C ILE A 71 -2.24 16.04 16.26
N SER A 72 -2.90 15.09 15.61
CA SER A 72 -2.28 13.87 15.11
C SER A 72 -2.42 13.79 13.59
N VAL A 73 -1.37 13.36 12.92
CA VAL A 73 -1.38 13.13 11.47
C VAL A 73 -1.63 11.66 11.23
N GLY A 74 -2.76 11.33 10.62
CA GLY A 74 -3.02 10.00 10.07
C GLY A 74 -2.65 9.97 8.59
N TYR A 75 -1.92 8.95 8.17
CA TYR A 75 -1.69 8.66 6.75
C TYR A 75 -2.66 7.57 6.33
N GLY A 76 -3.51 7.86 5.33
CA GLY A 76 -4.37 6.87 4.68
C GLY A 76 -3.83 6.54 3.30
N LEU A 77 -3.87 5.27 2.91
CA LEU A 77 -3.63 4.85 1.53
C LEU A 77 -4.97 4.44 0.91
N GLN A 78 -5.27 5.01 -0.26
CA GLN A 78 -6.43 4.66 -1.05
C GLN A 78 -6.00 4.07 -2.39
N TYR A 79 -6.70 3.02 -2.82
CA TYR A 79 -6.56 2.43 -4.14
C TYR A 79 -7.93 2.46 -4.83
N ASP A 80 -8.00 3.07 -6.02
CA ASP A 80 -9.25 3.31 -6.75
C ASP A 80 -10.38 3.92 -5.88
N GLY A 81 -10.02 4.83 -4.97
CA GLY A 81 -10.95 5.52 -4.08
C GLY A 81 -11.43 4.69 -2.88
N VAL A 82 -10.89 3.49 -2.67
CA VAL A 82 -11.19 2.63 -1.51
C VAL A 82 -10.00 2.63 -0.55
N ASP A 83 -10.26 2.82 0.74
CA ASP A 83 -9.22 2.71 1.77
C ASP A 83 -8.60 1.32 1.79
N ILE A 84 -7.28 1.25 1.92
CA ILE A 84 -6.54 -0.01 1.89
C ILE A 84 -7.02 -1.02 2.96
N GLU A 85 -7.51 -0.52 4.09
CA GLU A 85 -8.07 -1.30 5.21
C GLU A 85 -9.38 -2.01 4.86
N GLN A 86 -10.10 -1.50 3.86
CA GLN A 86 -11.35 -2.06 3.35
C GLN A 86 -11.13 -3.02 2.18
N LEU A 87 -9.90 -3.10 1.63
CA LEU A 87 -9.56 -4.03 0.56
C LEU A 87 -9.45 -5.46 1.08
N SER A 88 -9.74 -6.43 0.20
CA SER A 88 -9.49 -7.84 0.46
C SER A 88 -8.00 -8.10 0.78
N PRO A 89 -7.66 -9.14 1.56
CA PRO A 89 -6.26 -9.44 1.88
C PRO A 89 -5.35 -9.55 0.65
N GLY A 90 -5.84 -10.20 -0.42
CA GLY A 90 -5.09 -10.34 -1.67
C GLY A 90 -4.88 -9.01 -2.39
N THR A 91 -5.94 -8.22 -2.55
CA THR A 91 -5.85 -6.88 -3.18
C THR A 91 -4.92 -5.96 -2.37
N ARG A 92 -5.02 -5.99 -1.04
CA ARG A 92 -4.16 -5.23 -0.14
C ARG A 92 -2.68 -5.59 -0.33
N GLY A 93 -2.37 -6.88 -0.43
CA GLY A 93 -1.01 -7.37 -0.70
C GLY A 93 -0.42 -6.77 -1.98
N ILE A 94 -1.19 -6.74 -3.08
CA ILE A 94 -0.71 -6.14 -4.33
C ILE A 94 -0.50 -4.64 -4.20
N VAL A 95 -1.46 -3.92 -3.61
CA VAL A 95 -1.35 -2.46 -3.48
C VAL A 95 -0.09 -2.09 -2.69
N LEU A 96 0.22 -2.85 -1.64
CA LEU A 96 1.47 -2.68 -0.89
C LEU A 96 2.71 -3.00 -1.74
N LEU A 97 2.66 -4.06 -2.57
CA LEU A 97 3.76 -4.40 -3.49
C LEU A 97 3.97 -3.32 -4.57
N LEU A 98 2.90 -2.79 -5.16
CA LEU A 98 2.95 -1.68 -6.10
C LEU A 98 3.55 -0.44 -5.45
N LEU A 99 3.08 -0.09 -4.25
CA LEU A 99 3.60 1.02 -3.48
C LEU A 99 5.10 0.83 -3.18
N TYR A 100 5.50 -0.36 -2.75
CA TYR A 100 6.89 -0.70 -2.51
C TYR A 100 7.74 -0.53 -3.78
N LEU A 101 7.32 -1.10 -4.91
CA LEU A 101 8.04 -0.98 -6.19
C LEU A 101 8.13 0.47 -6.70
N ALA A 102 7.15 1.31 -6.38
CA ALA A 102 7.05 2.70 -6.79
C ALA A 102 7.86 3.68 -5.91
N ILE A 103 7.86 3.49 -4.58
CA ILE A 103 8.63 4.34 -3.65
C ILE A 103 10.12 4.02 -3.74
N ASP A 104 10.46 2.75 -3.95
CA ASP A 104 11.82 2.24 -3.83
C ASP A 104 12.60 2.40 -5.15
N ALA A 105 12.64 3.64 -5.65
CA ALA A 105 13.23 4.00 -6.95
C ALA A 105 14.76 3.94 -6.96
N ASP A 106 15.41 4.20 -5.82
CA ASP A 106 16.87 4.23 -5.69
C ASP A 106 17.45 2.95 -5.05
N ASP A 107 16.61 1.98 -4.67
CA ASP A 107 17.07 0.69 -4.11
C ASP A 107 17.40 -0.31 -5.23
N ASP A 108 18.66 -0.73 -5.24
CA ASP A 108 19.25 -1.68 -6.18
C ASP A 108 19.34 -3.11 -5.62
N ARG A 109 18.92 -3.34 -4.38
CA ARG A 109 19.02 -4.65 -3.72
C ARG A 109 18.13 -5.69 -4.42
N PRO A 110 18.58 -6.96 -4.49
CA PRO A 110 17.78 -8.03 -5.06
C PRO A 110 16.41 -8.14 -4.40
N LEU A 111 15.37 -8.24 -5.21
CA LEU A 111 14.00 -8.49 -4.78
C LEU A 111 13.67 -9.96 -4.97
N ILE A 112 13.24 -10.64 -3.92
CA ILE A 112 12.73 -12.01 -4.00
C ILE A 112 11.26 -11.99 -3.62
N ILE A 113 10.40 -12.48 -4.51
CA ILE A 113 8.96 -12.50 -4.32
C ILE A 113 8.46 -13.91 -4.55
N ASP A 114 7.79 -14.47 -3.56
CA ASP A 114 7.18 -15.77 -3.65
C ASP A 114 5.68 -15.62 -3.86
N GLN A 115 5.18 -16.26 -4.92
CA GLN A 115 3.77 -16.32 -5.31
C GLN A 115 3.03 -14.97 -5.20
N PRO A 116 3.49 -13.89 -5.88
CA PRO A 116 2.79 -12.61 -5.86
C PRO A 116 1.34 -12.73 -6.36
N GLU A 117 1.03 -13.76 -7.15
CA GLU A 117 -0.31 -14.08 -7.67
C GLU A 117 -1.30 -14.67 -6.66
N GLU A 118 -0.85 -15.13 -5.48
CA GLU A 118 -1.75 -15.79 -4.54
C GLU A 118 -2.79 -14.80 -3.99
N ASN A 119 -4.07 -15.11 -4.19
CA ASN A 119 -5.23 -14.25 -3.84
C ASN A 119 -5.45 -13.02 -4.76
N LEU A 120 -4.89 -12.99 -5.97
CA LEU A 120 -5.10 -11.89 -6.92
C LEU A 120 -6.22 -12.21 -7.91
N ASP A 121 -7.31 -11.43 -7.93
CA ASP A 121 -8.44 -11.69 -8.84
C ASP A 121 -9.04 -10.44 -9.53
N PRO A 122 -8.23 -9.42 -9.87
CA PRO A 122 -8.51 -8.70 -11.12
C PRO A 122 -7.32 -8.68 -12.08
N GLN A 123 -7.59 -9.03 -13.34
CA GLN A 123 -6.67 -8.94 -14.47
C GLN A 123 -6.06 -7.54 -14.65
N SER A 124 -6.73 -6.48 -14.19
CA SER A 124 -6.23 -5.10 -14.22
C SER A 124 -5.00 -4.88 -13.35
N ILE A 125 -4.98 -5.45 -12.14
CA ILE A 125 -3.88 -5.22 -11.20
C ILE A 125 -2.62 -5.97 -11.65
N PHE A 126 -2.78 -7.15 -12.26
CA PHE A 126 -1.66 -7.87 -12.88
C PHE A 126 -0.98 -7.07 -13.98
N GLN A 127 -1.73 -6.34 -14.79
CA GLN A 127 -1.15 -5.54 -15.86
C GLN A 127 -0.29 -4.40 -15.29
N GLU A 128 -0.78 -3.73 -14.24
CA GLU A 128 0.00 -2.68 -13.57
C GLU A 128 1.26 -3.26 -12.90
N LEU A 129 1.13 -4.40 -12.22
CA LEU A 129 2.25 -5.06 -11.55
C LEU A 129 3.35 -5.49 -12.55
N VAL A 130 2.95 -6.01 -13.71
CA VAL A 130 3.88 -6.35 -14.80
C VAL A 130 4.71 -5.14 -15.22
N ASP A 131 4.07 -3.98 -15.39
CA ASP A 131 4.75 -2.76 -15.81
C ASP A 131 5.73 -2.28 -14.72
N ARG A 132 5.34 -2.33 -13.44
CA ARG A 132 6.24 -2.02 -12.32
C ARG A 132 7.43 -2.98 -12.24
N PHE A 133 7.23 -4.27 -12.50
CA PHE A 133 8.35 -5.22 -12.55
C PHE A 133 9.31 -4.93 -13.70
N ARG A 134 8.79 -4.56 -14.88
CA ARG A 134 9.64 -4.19 -16.04
C ARG A 134 10.48 -2.95 -15.74
N GLU A 135 9.90 -1.96 -15.09
CA GLU A 135 10.61 -0.76 -14.63
C GLU A 135 11.66 -1.14 -13.58
N ALA A 136 11.30 -1.97 -12.60
CA ALA A 136 12.19 -2.35 -11.52
C ALA A 136 13.35 -3.25 -11.95
N LYS A 137 13.13 -4.20 -12.86
CA LYS A 137 14.21 -5.09 -13.33
C LYS A 137 15.31 -4.35 -14.09
N SER A 138 15.05 -3.13 -14.58
CA SER A 138 16.06 -2.31 -15.25
C SER A 138 17.14 -1.77 -14.30
N ARG A 139 16.85 -1.72 -12.99
CA ARG A 139 17.75 -1.19 -11.95
C ARG A 139 18.21 -2.22 -10.92
N ARG A 140 17.38 -3.22 -10.59
CA ARG A 140 17.64 -4.22 -9.55
C ARG A 140 17.35 -5.62 -10.05
N GLN A 141 18.01 -6.63 -9.49
CA GLN A 141 17.66 -8.03 -9.76
C GLN A 141 16.30 -8.37 -9.12
N ILE A 142 15.42 -9.02 -9.88
CA ILE A 142 14.12 -9.50 -9.38
C ILE A 142 14.03 -10.99 -9.63
N ILE A 143 13.74 -11.75 -8.57
CA ILE A 143 13.50 -13.20 -8.60
C ILE A 143 12.06 -13.41 -8.17
N ILE A 144 11.25 -13.94 -9.08
CA ILE A 144 9.84 -14.25 -8.82
C ILE A 144 9.67 -15.76 -8.87
N VAL A 145 9.13 -16.33 -7.79
CA VAL A 145 8.63 -17.70 -7.76
C VAL A 145 7.15 -17.63 -8.08
N THR A 146 6.72 -18.23 -9.17
CA THR A 146 5.34 -18.11 -9.64
C THR A 146 4.89 -19.34 -10.41
N HIS A 147 3.59 -19.62 -10.34
CA HIS A 147 2.89 -20.60 -11.18
C HIS A 147 2.07 -19.94 -12.30
N ASN A 148 2.05 -18.60 -12.36
CA ASN A 148 1.28 -17.82 -13.34
C ASN A 148 2.13 -17.46 -14.56
N ALA A 149 1.74 -17.98 -15.73
CA ALA A 149 2.48 -17.75 -16.96
C ALA A 149 2.48 -16.28 -17.40
N ASN A 150 1.47 -15.49 -17.01
CA ASN A 150 1.41 -14.07 -17.37
C ASN A 150 2.55 -13.30 -16.74
N LEU A 151 2.93 -13.59 -15.49
CA LEU A 151 4.07 -12.94 -14.86
C LEU A 151 5.35 -13.33 -15.58
N VAL A 152 5.57 -14.60 -15.87
CA VAL A 152 6.78 -15.06 -16.57
C VAL A 152 6.90 -14.45 -17.98
N VAL A 153 5.82 -14.46 -18.76
CA VAL A 153 5.85 -14.04 -20.16
C VAL A 153 5.77 -12.52 -20.32
N ASN A 154 4.94 -11.82 -19.51
CA ASN A 154 4.69 -10.39 -19.72
C ASN A 154 5.67 -9.47 -19.00
N THR A 155 6.27 -9.90 -17.88
CA THR A 155 7.37 -9.15 -17.22
C THR A 155 8.68 -9.17 -18.01
N ASP A 156 8.72 -9.96 -19.09
CA ASP A 156 9.89 -10.10 -19.95
C ASP A 156 11.07 -10.74 -19.21
N ALA A 157 10.84 -11.89 -18.57
CA ALA A 157 11.87 -12.59 -17.81
C ALA A 157 13.11 -12.88 -18.67
N ASP A 158 14.28 -12.44 -18.18
CA ASP A 158 15.56 -12.67 -18.86
C ASP A 158 16.02 -14.14 -18.72
N GLN A 159 15.66 -14.77 -17.60
CA GLN A 159 15.94 -16.18 -17.33
C GLN A 159 14.74 -16.81 -16.61
N VAL A 160 14.35 -17.98 -17.07
CA VAL A 160 13.37 -18.84 -16.40
C VAL A 160 14.12 -20.04 -15.83
N ILE A 161 13.81 -20.41 -14.59
CA ILE A 161 14.34 -21.60 -13.92
C ILE A 161 13.17 -22.54 -13.64
N VAL A 162 13.15 -23.67 -14.33
CA VAL A 162 12.10 -24.69 -14.20
C VAL A 162 12.57 -25.74 -13.20
N ALA A 163 11.87 -25.85 -12.08
CA ALA A 163 12.08 -26.94 -11.12
C ALA A 163 11.22 -28.15 -11.51
N THR A 164 11.83 -29.34 -11.57
CA THR A 164 11.12 -30.61 -11.83
C THR A 164 11.35 -31.55 -10.66
N CYS A 165 10.27 -32.14 -10.16
CA CYS A 165 10.30 -33.18 -9.13
C CYS A 165 10.33 -34.56 -9.79
N GLY A 166 11.40 -35.33 -9.55
CA GLY A 166 11.54 -36.70 -10.02
C GLY A 166 10.57 -37.67 -9.32
N PRO A 167 10.50 -38.94 -9.77
CA PRO A 167 9.59 -39.92 -9.20
C PRO A 167 9.88 -40.18 -7.73
N HIS A 168 8.82 -40.32 -6.94
CA HIS A 168 8.94 -40.70 -5.53
C HIS A 168 9.42 -42.16 -5.42
N ARG A 169 10.46 -42.39 -4.61
CA ARG A 169 11.00 -43.72 -4.35
C ARG A 169 10.77 -44.06 -2.88
N PRO A 170 10.42 -45.32 -2.54
CA PRO A 170 10.24 -45.71 -1.15
C PRO A 170 11.47 -45.35 -0.30
N SER A 171 11.23 -44.67 0.82
CA SER A 171 12.27 -44.28 1.78
C SER A 171 13.35 -43.31 1.24
N GLN A 172 13.07 -42.58 0.14
CA GLN A 172 13.95 -41.54 -0.39
C GLN A 172 13.16 -40.28 -0.73
N LEU A 173 13.79 -39.11 -0.56
CA LEU A 173 13.23 -37.86 -1.06
C LEU A 173 13.27 -37.84 -2.60
N PRO A 174 12.26 -37.26 -3.25
CA PRO A 174 12.31 -37.01 -4.69
C PRO A 174 13.55 -36.19 -5.06
N VAL A 175 14.20 -36.55 -6.16
CA VAL A 175 15.29 -35.73 -6.72
C VAL A 175 14.66 -34.53 -7.41
N ILE A 176 15.06 -33.33 -7.00
CA ILE A 176 14.66 -32.09 -7.69
C ILE A 176 15.77 -31.72 -8.68
N SER A 177 15.39 -31.50 -9.92
CA SER A 177 16.28 -31.03 -10.99
C SER A 177 15.83 -29.68 -11.51
N TYR A 178 16.78 -28.87 -11.99
CA TYR A 178 16.52 -27.54 -12.51
C TYR A 178 17.02 -27.42 -13.95
N GLU A 179 16.18 -26.86 -14.83
CA GLU A 179 16.56 -26.44 -16.18
C GLU A 179 16.40 -24.91 -16.27
N SER A 180 17.36 -24.23 -16.88
CA SER A 180 17.32 -22.78 -17.00
C SER A 180 17.61 -22.29 -18.40
N GLY A 181 17.00 -21.16 -18.76
CA GLY A 181 17.23 -20.48 -20.04
C GLY A 181 16.23 -19.34 -20.24
N GLY A 182 16.42 -18.56 -21.30
CA GLY A 182 15.49 -17.50 -21.68
C GLY A 182 14.24 -18.02 -22.39
N LEU A 183 13.25 -17.13 -22.56
CA LEU A 183 11.97 -17.45 -23.22
C LEU A 183 12.11 -17.77 -24.71
N GLU A 184 13.24 -17.41 -25.33
CA GLU A 184 13.60 -17.75 -26.70
C GLU A 184 13.97 -19.22 -26.87
N ASN A 185 14.43 -19.90 -25.81
CA ASN A 185 14.74 -21.33 -25.84
C ASN A 185 13.46 -22.15 -25.98
N HIS A 186 13.37 -22.97 -27.02
CA HIS A 186 12.19 -23.82 -27.27
C HIS A 186 11.85 -24.72 -26.08
N ARG A 187 12.83 -25.33 -25.41
CA ARG A 187 12.57 -26.22 -24.28
C ARG A 187 11.92 -25.47 -23.12
N ILE A 188 12.47 -24.31 -22.76
CA ILE A 188 11.91 -23.42 -21.73
C ILE A 188 10.51 -22.94 -22.11
N ARG A 189 10.32 -22.49 -23.36
CA ARG A 189 9.00 -22.06 -23.86
C ARG A 189 7.95 -23.16 -23.71
N LYS A 190 8.34 -24.40 -24.04
CA LYS A 190 7.48 -25.57 -23.89
C LYS A 190 7.16 -25.83 -22.42
N HIS A 191 8.15 -25.80 -21.52
CA HIS A 191 7.90 -25.94 -20.08
C HIS A 191 6.95 -24.86 -19.54
N VAL A 192 7.10 -23.61 -19.97
CA VAL A 192 6.21 -22.51 -19.58
C VAL A 192 4.76 -22.78 -20.05
N CYS A 193 4.58 -23.29 -21.28
CA CYS A 193 3.25 -23.65 -21.78
C CYS A 193 2.64 -24.86 -21.05
N ASP A 194 3.45 -25.87 -20.74
CA ASP A 194 2.99 -27.16 -20.21
C ASP A 194 2.76 -27.11 -18.68
N ILE A 195 3.52 -26.30 -17.95
CA ILE A 195 3.54 -26.28 -16.48
C ILE A 195 2.74 -25.11 -15.91
N LEU A 196 2.86 -23.90 -16.50
CA LEU A 196 2.30 -22.70 -15.90
C LEU A 196 0.86 -22.43 -16.36
N GLU A 197 0.06 -21.89 -15.46
CA GLU A 197 -1.33 -21.59 -15.74
C GLU A 197 -1.46 -20.50 -16.80
N GLY A 198 -2.22 -20.78 -17.86
CA GLY A 198 -2.46 -19.84 -18.95
C GLY A 198 -1.28 -19.66 -19.92
N GLY A 199 -0.28 -20.55 -19.91
CA GLY A 199 0.93 -20.47 -20.74
C GLY A 199 0.70 -20.17 -22.21
N GLU A 200 -0.13 -20.97 -22.90
CA GLU A 200 -0.45 -20.71 -24.32
C GLU A 200 -1.09 -19.34 -24.55
N ARG A 201 -1.99 -18.92 -23.66
CA ARG A 201 -2.70 -17.64 -23.77
C ARG A 201 -1.71 -16.47 -23.60
N ALA A 202 -0.85 -16.55 -22.60
CA ALA A 202 0.16 -15.53 -22.31
C ALA A 202 1.10 -15.30 -23.50
N PHE A 203 1.57 -16.38 -24.15
CA PHE A 203 2.39 -16.26 -25.36
C PHE A 203 1.62 -15.66 -26.54
N LYS A 204 0.36 -16.08 -26.77
CA LYS A 204 -0.48 -15.52 -27.84
C LYS A 204 -0.71 -14.02 -27.64
N GLU A 205 -0.94 -13.57 -26.41
CA GLU A 205 -1.11 -12.16 -26.08
C GLU A 205 0.17 -11.35 -26.29
N ARG A 206 1.32 -11.87 -25.86
CA ARG A 206 2.62 -11.25 -26.12
C ARG A 206 2.90 -11.14 -27.62
N ALA A 207 2.60 -12.17 -28.40
CA ALA A 207 2.79 -12.19 -29.85
C ALA A 207 1.92 -11.15 -30.55
N ARG A 208 0.64 -11.03 -30.15
CA ARG A 208 -0.27 -9.97 -30.61
C ARG A 208 0.28 -8.58 -30.30
N ARG A 209 0.79 -8.34 -29.09
CA ARG A 209 1.39 -7.06 -28.68
C ARG A 209 2.61 -6.70 -29.53
N LEU A 210 3.44 -7.69 -29.87
CA LEU A 210 4.66 -7.51 -30.67
C LEU A 210 4.43 -7.58 -32.19
N ARG A 211 3.19 -7.86 -32.64
CA ARG A 211 2.84 -8.10 -34.06
C ARG A 211 3.67 -9.20 -34.73
N VAL A 212 4.02 -10.24 -33.98
CA VAL A 212 4.79 -11.39 -34.47
C VAL A 212 3.86 -12.60 -34.53
N VAL A 213 4.00 -13.43 -35.56
CA VAL A 213 3.35 -14.75 -35.64
C VAL A 213 4.27 -15.75 -34.94
N LEU A 214 3.75 -16.43 -33.91
CA LEU A 214 4.46 -17.51 -33.20
C LEU A 214 4.51 -18.78 -34.02
#